data_AF-A0A086AR98-F1
#
_entry.id   AF-A0A086AR98-F1
#
_cell.length_a   1.000
_cell.length_b   1.000
_cell.length_c   1.000
_cell.angle_alpha   90.00
_cell.angle_beta   90.00
_cell.angle_gamma   90.00
#
_symmetry.space_group_name_H-M   'P 1'
#
loop_
_entity.id
_entity.type
_entity.pdbx_description
1 polymer ?
#
loop_
_entity_poly.entity_id
_entity_poly.type
_entity_poly.pdbx_seq_one_letter_code
_entity_poly.pdbx_strand_id
1 'polypeptide(L)'
;MDNKELIQLILNTQNDLHSRVKAIHDIDISGEKSKIIVELKNILSRKKNTEQGTMDWDPAAEERVVDIHVIGKLNQLNDDSENQKIVEIVSNAVPDIREFGDERKEDAKVIQSIHQKEVYAMIVNLTQSRKQNVAENAVVVLNHSKLPNAPVGGDVKGIFPGTTFTFKYSHLKDEMDSYVQASEGKIQLSEGVKKYIGDNNTQLANDGELITIQSTLSDAVEKNFNSTFNYYIENNKLIICTYQEAAKRWLDWWSKNENTIK
;
A
#
# COMPACT_ATOMS: atom_id res chain seq x y z
N MET A 1 -7.33 -17.58 25.59
CA MET A 1 -7.98 -18.52 24.65
C MET A 1 -6.95 -19.54 24.23
N ASP A 2 -7.33 -20.79 24.07
CA ASP A 2 -6.45 -21.78 23.47
C ASP A 2 -6.42 -21.64 21.93
N ASN A 3 -5.49 -22.32 21.26
CA ASN A 3 -5.39 -22.27 19.79
C ASN A 3 -6.68 -22.72 19.10
N LYS A 4 -7.46 -23.63 19.70
CA LYS A 4 -8.70 -24.11 19.09
C LYS A 4 -9.76 -23.01 19.08
N GLU A 5 -9.92 -22.29 20.19
CA GLU A 5 -10.80 -21.13 20.31
C GLU A 5 -10.38 -20.00 19.35
N LEU A 6 -9.07 -19.74 19.24
CA LEU A 6 -8.54 -18.73 18.31
C LEU A 6 -8.84 -19.08 16.84
N ILE A 7 -8.63 -20.33 16.44
CA ILE A 7 -8.94 -20.79 15.07
C ILE A 7 -10.44 -20.65 14.76
N GLN A 8 -11.33 -20.98 15.71
CA GLN A 8 -12.76 -20.78 15.51
C GLN A 8 -13.14 -19.30 15.40
N LEU A 9 -12.47 -18.43 16.15
CA LEU A 9 -12.66 -16.98 16.03
C LEU A 9 -12.27 -16.50 14.62
N ILE A 10 -11.13 -16.96 14.09
CA ILE A 10 -10.63 -16.58 12.77
C ILE A 10 -11.56 -17.07 11.64
N LEU A 11 -12.08 -18.30 11.76
CA LEU A 11 -12.97 -18.90 10.74
C LEU A 11 -14.35 -18.26 10.67
N ASN A 12 -14.85 -17.70 11.78
CA ASN A 12 -16.15 -17.07 11.81
C ASN A 12 -16.10 -15.66 11.19
N THR A 13 -16.57 -15.53 9.95
CA THR A 13 -16.59 -14.26 9.19
C THR A 13 -17.56 -13.22 9.75
N GLN A 14 -18.38 -13.56 10.74
CA GLN A 14 -19.23 -12.60 11.46
C GLN A 14 -18.47 -11.86 12.57
N ASN A 15 -17.28 -12.33 12.94
CA ASN A 15 -16.41 -11.60 13.85
C ASN A 15 -15.73 -10.46 13.09
N ASP A 16 -15.53 -9.33 13.77
CA ASP A 16 -14.83 -8.17 13.20
C ASP A 16 -13.39 -8.52 12.79
N LEU A 17 -12.89 -7.82 11.78
CA LEU A 17 -11.58 -8.09 11.18
C LEU A 17 -10.48 -7.88 12.21
N HIS A 18 -10.60 -6.87 13.08
CA HIS A 18 -9.59 -6.59 14.10
C HIS A 18 -9.41 -7.75 15.08
N SER A 19 -10.52 -8.31 15.59
CA SER A 19 -10.52 -9.48 16.47
C SER A 19 -9.92 -10.70 15.77
N ARG A 20 -10.25 -10.92 14.49
CA ARG A 20 -9.71 -12.04 13.70
C ARG A 20 -8.21 -11.89 13.49
N VAL A 21 -7.72 -10.72 13.09
CA VAL A 21 -6.29 -10.42 12.93
C VAL A 21 -5.54 -10.59 14.25
N LYS A 22 -6.10 -10.06 15.35
CA LYS A 22 -5.53 -10.24 16.69
C LYS A 22 -5.43 -11.73 17.05
N ALA A 23 -6.47 -12.52 16.78
CA ALA A 23 -6.43 -13.95 17.06
C ALA A 23 -5.34 -14.68 16.27
N ILE A 24 -5.06 -14.29 15.01
CA ILE A 24 -3.94 -14.85 14.24
C ILE A 24 -2.61 -14.58 14.94
N HIS A 25 -2.41 -13.36 15.43
CA HIS A 25 -1.20 -12.98 16.17
C HIS A 25 -1.06 -13.77 17.47
N ASP A 26 -2.17 -13.96 18.19
CA ASP A 26 -2.23 -14.63 19.50
C ASP A 26 -2.09 -16.17 19.42
N ILE A 27 -2.14 -16.79 18.23
CA ILE A 27 -1.88 -18.24 18.08
C ILE A 27 -0.49 -18.57 18.64
N ASP A 28 -0.46 -19.49 19.60
CA ASP A 28 0.76 -20.00 20.20
C ASP A 28 1.44 -20.99 19.24
N ILE A 29 2.65 -20.67 18.83
CA ILE A 29 3.47 -21.46 17.89
C ILE A 29 4.53 -22.33 18.58
N SER A 30 4.55 -22.37 19.91
CA SER A 30 5.49 -23.17 20.69
C SER A 30 5.10 -24.65 20.79
N GLY A 31 3.82 -24.96 20.56
CA GLY A 31 3.25 -26.31 20.64
C GLY A 31 3.42 -27.16 19.37
N GLU A 32 2.42 -27.98 19.05
CA GLU A 32 2.40 -28.90 17.89
C GLU A 32 2.35 -28.14 16.55
N LYS A 33 3.49 -27.65 16.09
CA LYS A 33 3.63 -26.83 14.87
C LYS A 33 2.96 -27.45 13.63
N SER A 34 3.11 -28.75 13.40
CA SER A 34 2.51 -29.44 12.26
C SER A 34 0.99 -29.35 12.25
N LYS A 35 0.35 -29.46 13.42
CA LYS A 35 -1.10 -29.32 13.56
C LYS A 35 -1.54 -27.88 13.29
N ILE A 36 -0.81 -26.90 13.83
CA ILE A 36 -1.10 -25.48 13.61
C ILE A 36 -1.00 -25.13 12.12
N ILE A 37 0.04 -25.61 11.44
CA ILE A 37 0.22 -25.42 9.99
C ILE A 37 -1.00 -25.92 9.22
N VAL A 38 -1.50 -27.12 9.53
CA VAL A 38 -2.69 -27.68 8.87
C VAL A 38 -3.92 -26.80 9.10
N GLU A 39 -4.14 -26.34 10.33
CA GLU A 39 -5.29 -25.46 10.64
C GLU A 39 -5.20 -24.11 9.94
N LEU A 40 -4.00 -23.50 9.87
CA LEU A 40 -3.78 -22.25 9.14
C LEU A 40 -4.03 -22.43 7.63
N LYS A 41 -3.60 -23.55 7.04
CA LYS A 41 -3.89 -23.88 5.63
C LYS A 41 -5.38 -24.15 5.38
N ASN A 42 -6.08 -24.73 6.35
CA ASN A 42 -7.53 -24.89 6.30
C ASN A 42 -8.24 -23.53 6.28
N ILE A 43 -7.78 -22.57 7.09
CA ILE A 43 -8.29 -21.20 7.05
C ILE A 43 -8.13 -20.62 5.64
N LEU A 44 -6.96 -20.71 5.01
CA LEU A 44 -6.73 -20.21 3.64
C LEU A 44 -7.60 -20.89 2.57
N SER A 45 -8.14 -22.07 2.86
CA SER A 45 -8.98 -22.85 1.95
C SER A 45 -10.48 -22.61 2.16
N ARG A 46 -10.86 -21.73 3.08
CA ARG A 46 -12.27 -21.41 3.38
C ARG A 46 -12.98 -20.85 2.14
N LYS A 47 -14.24 -21.23 1.95
CA LYS A 47 -15.09 -20.60 0.94
C LYS A 47 -15.45 -19.20 1.42
N LYS A 48 -14.98 -18.18 0.70
CA LYS A 48 -15.32 -16.78 0.97
C LYS A 48 -16.80 -16.61 0.70
N ASN A 49 -17.58 -16.31 1.74
CA ASN A 49 -18.99 -15.99 1.55
C ASN A 49 -19.07 -14.50 1.15
N THR A 50 -18.94 -14.24 -0.15
CA THR A 50 -18.86 -12.87 -0.71
C THR A 50 -20.24 -12.26 -0.95
N GLU A 51 -21.32 -12.90 -0.49
CA GLU A 51 -22.67 -12.38 -0.67
C GLU A 51 -22.93 -11.22 0.32
N GLN A 52 -23.24 -10.06 -0.26
CA GLN A 52 -23.53 -8.75 0.35
C GLN A 52 -22.31 -7.86 0.65
N GLY A 53 -21.64 -7.34 -0.39
CA GLY A 53 -21.00 -6.02 -0.27
C GLY A 53 -22.05 -4.92 -0.47
N THR A 54 -22.10 -3.93 0.43
CA THR A 54 -22.69 -2.62 0.08
C THR A 54 -21.63 -1.77 -0.61
N MET A 55 -21.98 -0.58 -1.09
CA MET A 55 -21.00 0.34 -1.72
C MET A 55 -19.83 0.71 -0.79
N ASP A 56 -19.98 0.50 0.53
CA ASP A 56 -19.03 0.89 1.58
C ASP A 56 -18.43 -0.31 2.36
N TRP A 57 -18.73 -1.55 1.96
CA TRP A 57 -18.21 -2.76 2.60
C TRP A 57 -17.73 -3.74 1.53
N ASP A 58 -16.42 -4.05 1.53
CA ASP A 58 -15.81 -5.07 0.67
C ASP A 58 -15.41 -6.30 1.52
N PRO A 59 -16.30 -7.30 1.66
CA PRO A 59 -15.98 -8.56 2.34
C PRO A 59 -14.77 -9.27 1.75
N ALA A 60 -14.50 -9.10 0.45
CA ALA A 60 -13.35 -9.74 -0.18
C ALA A 60 -12.04 -9.10 0.29
N ALA A 61 -12.02 -7.80 0.59
CA ALA A 61 -10.87 -7.10 1.15
C ALA A 61 -10.54 -7.55 2.57
N GLU A 62 -11.56 -7.69 3.43
CA GLU A 62 -11.34 -8.19 4.79
C GLU A 62 -10.78 -9.62 4.78
N GLU A 63 -11.31 -10.48 3.91
CA GLU A 63 -10.78 -11.85 3.78
C GLU A 63 -9.36 -11.88 3.23
N ARG A 64 -8.95 -10.94 2.36
CA ARG A 64 -7.56 -10.81 1.90
C ARG A 64 -6.62 -10.37 3.02
N VAL A 65 -7.05 -9.46 3.90
CA VAL A 65 -6.30 -9.10 5.11
C VAL A 65 -6.13 -10.31 6.03
N VAL A 66 -7.18 -11.10 6.24
CA VAL A 66 -7.04 -12.36 7.00
C VAL A 66 -6.05 -13.32 6.32
N ASP A 67 -6.15 -13.48 5.00
CA ASP A 67 -5.27 -14.36 4.23
C ASP A 67 -3.80 -13.97 4.37
N ILE A 68 -3.45 -12.69 4.22
CA ILE A 68 -2.05 -12.25 4.30
C ILE A 68 -1.50 -12.48 5.71
N HIS A 69 -2.27 -12.17 6.76
CA HIS A 69 -1.85 -12.39 8.15
C HIS A 69 -1.66 -13.89 8.46
N VAL A 70 -2.50 -14.77 7.92
CA VAL A 70 -2.32 -16.23 8.04
C VAL A 70 -1.04 -16.68 7.35
N ILE A 71 -0.75 -16.18 6.14
CA ILE A 71 0.52 -16.46 5.44
C ILE A 71 1.72 -15.96 6.26
N GLY A 72 1.63 -14.76 6.85
CA GLY A 72 2.65 -14.25 7.78
C GLY A 72 2.88 -15.19 8.96
N LYS A 73 1.81 -15.73 9.55
CA LYS A 73 1.88 -16.69 10.66
C LYS A 73 2.47 -18.05 10.24
N LEU A 74 2.19 -18.52 9.03
CA LEU A 74 2.82 -19.71 8.45
C LEU A 74 4.34 -19.53 8.29
N ASN A 75 4.80 -18.36 7.84
CA ASN A 75 6.23 -18.07 7.72
C ASN A 75 6.94 -18.07 9.10
N GLN A 76 6.28 -17.62 10.17
CA GLN A 76 6.81 -17.75 11.55
C GLN A 76 6.99 -19.22 11.98
N LEU A 77 6.28 -20.15 11.35
CA LEU A 77 6.40 -21.59 11.54
C LEU A 77 7.40 -22.25 10.56
N ASN A 78 8.09 -21.44 9.75
CA ASN A 78 8.94 -21.88 8.63
C ASN A 78 8.18 -22.66 7.54
N ASP A 79 6.91 -22.31 7.30
CA ASP A 79 6.14 -22.81 6.15
C ASP A 79 5.90 -21.67 5.15
N ASP A 80 6.59 -21.75 4.01
CA ASP A 80 6.55 -20.77 2.90
C ASP A 80 5.66 -21.22 1.73
N SER A 81 4.98 -22.37 1.87
CA SER A 81 4.29 -23.03 0.76
C SER A 81 3.12 -22.23 0.18
N GLU A 82 2.65 -21.23 0.92
CA GLU A 82 1.53 -20.36 0.54
C GLU A 82 2.01 -18.96 0.06
N ASN A 83 3.32 -18.69 0.02
CA ASN A 83 3.86 -17.37 -0.33
C ASN A 83 3.46 -16.90 -1.74
N GLN A 84 3.18 -17.81 -2.67
CA GLN A 84 2.69 -17.46 -4.00
C GLN A 84 1.34 -16.73 -3.99
N LYS A 85 0.49 -16.95 -2.97
CA LYS A 85 -0.81 -16.26 -2.83
C LYS A 85 -0.67 -14.78 -2.51
N ILE A 86 0.48 -14.35 -1.97
CA ILE A 86 0.78 -12.94 -1.69
C ILE A 86 0.64 -12.10 -2.97
N VAL A 87 1.04 -12.65 -4.12
CA VAL A 87 0.93 -11.98 -5.42
C VAL A 87 -0.52 -11.64 -5.75
N GLU A 88 -1.43 -12.59 -5.55
CA GLU A 88 -2.86 -12.40 -5.80
C GLU A 88 -3.48 -11.42 -4.81
N ILE A 89 -3.09 -11.48 -3.53
CA ILE A 89 -3.55 -10.55 -2.49
C ILE A 89 -3.18 -9.12 -2.87
N VAL A 90 -1.89 -8.84 -3.06
CA VAL A 90 -1.40 -7.49 -3.38
C VAL A 90 -1.97 -6.98 -4.70
N SER A 91 -2.14 -7.85 -5.70
CA SER A 91 -2.73 -7.45 -6.98
C SER A 91 -4.17 -6.95 -6.87
N ASN A 92 -4.92 -7.42 -5.87
CA ASN A 92 -6.34 -7.09 -5.68
C ASN A 92 -6.58 -6.16 -4.48
N ALA A 93 -5.53 -5.72 -3.79
CA ALA A 93 -5.65 -4.86 -2.62
C ALA A 93 -6.37 -3.54 -2.94
N VAL A 94 -7.12 -3.01 -1.98
CA VAL A 94 -7.85 -1.75 -2.10
C VAL A 94 -7.29 -0.66 -1.19
N PRO A 95 -7.41 0.63 -1.57
CA PRO A 95 -6.86 1.76 -0.81
C PRO A 95 -7.59 2.05 0.51
N ASP A 96 -8.78 1.50 0.72
CA ASP A 96 -9.59 1.75 1.91
C ASP A 96 -10.48 0.56 2.28
N ILE A 97 -10.36 0.12 3.53
CA ILE A 97 -11.18 -0.86 4.23
C ILE A 97 -11.62 -0.19 5.53
N ARG A 98 -12.92 -0.14 5.79
CA ARG A 98 -13.51 0.58 6.93
C ARG A 98 -12.83 0.34 8.29
N GLU A 99 -12.40 -0.89 8.58
CA GLU A 99 -11.78 -1.25 9.88
C GLU A 99 -10.26 -1.03 9.95
N PHE A 100 -9.56 -0.99 8.81
CA PHE A 100 -8.08 -0.98 8.76
C PHE A 100 -7.47 0.17 7.94
N GLY A 101 -8.29 0.94 7.23
CA GLY A 101 -7.84 1.89 6.23
C GLY A 101 -7.22 1.16 5.04
N ASP A 102 -6.01 1.54 4.65
CA ASP A 102 -5.38 1.06 3.41
C ASP A 102 -4.86 -0.39 3.52
N GLU A 103 -5.49 -1.33 2.81
CA GLU A 103 -5.12 -2.76 2.75
C GLU A 103 -3.63 -2.93 2.41
N ARG A 104 -3.12 -2.11 1.49
CA ARG A 104 -1.76 -2.18 0.98
C ARG A 104 -0.73 -1.88 2.07
N LYS A 105 -1.11 -1.11 3.10
CA LYS A 105 -0.25 -0.84 4.26
C LYS A 105 -0.22 -2.02 5.22
N GLU A 106 -1.31 -2.77 5.35
CA GLU A 106 -1.33 -4.01 6.13
C GLU A 106 -0.52 -5.11 5.43
N ASP A 107 -0.70 -5.27 4.11
CA ASP A 107 0.11 -6.18 3.29
C ASP A 107 1.61 -5.90 3.48
N ALA A 108 2.02 -4.62 3.42
CA ALA A 108 3.41 -4.23 3.61
C ALA A 108 3.96 -4.60 4.99
N LYS A 109 3.18 -4.45 6.08
CA LYS A 109 3.59 -4.86 7.43
C LYS A 109 3.82 -6.36 7.52
N VAL A 110 2.92 -7.15 6.94
CA VAL A 110 3.04 -8.61 6.98
C VAL A 110 4.22 -9.08 6.12
N ILE A 111 4.34 -8.57 4.89
CA ILE A 111 5.48 -8.87 4.00
C ILE A 111 6.82 -8.49 4.67
N GLN A 112 6.86 -7.34 5.35
CA GLN A 112 8.02 -6.94 6.14
C GLN A 112 8.36 -7.96 7.24
N SER A 113 7.35 -8.52 7.91
CA SER A 113 7.54 -9.52 8.97
C SER A 113 8.00 -10.89 8.44
N ILE A 114 7.67 -11.23 7.20
CA ILE A 114 8.13 -12.47 6.54
C ILE A 114 9.63 -12.37 6.26
N HIS A 115 10.13 -11.19 5.87
CA HIS A 115 11.55 -10.90 5.67
C HIS A 115 12.27 -11.92 4.76
N GLN A 116 11.64 -12.29 3.64
CA GLN A 116 12.23 -13.15 2.63
C GLN A 116 12.41 -12.39 1.32
N LYS A 117 13.62 -12.45 0.76
CA LYS A 117 13.98 -11.82 -0.52
C LYS A 117 13.03 -12.24 -1.65
N GLU A 118 12.63 -13.51 -1.70
CA GLU A 118 11.77 -14.09 -2.74
C GLU A 118 10.39 -13.42 -2.75
N VAL A 119 9.84 -13.11 -1.57
CA VAL A 119 8.55 -12.41 -1.46
C VAL A 119 8.68 -10.99 -2.01
N TYR A 120 9.73 -10.26 -1.67
CA TYR A 120 9.97 -8.93 -2.25
C TYR A 120 10.16 -8.98 -3.77
N ALA A 121 10.86 -9.99 -4.29
CA ALA A 121 11.01 -10.18 -5.73
C ALA A 121 9.66 -10.36 -6.44
N MET A 122 8.74 -11.11 -5.82
CA MET A 122 7.37 -11.29 -6.33
C MET A 122 6.61 -9.94 -6.39
N ILE A 123 6.70 -9.11 -5.34
CA ILE A 123 6.06 -7.79 -5.34
C ILE A 123 6.69 -6.84 -6.36
N VAL A 124 8.02 -6.84 -6.48
CA VAL A 124 8.71 -6.05 -7.52
C VAL A 124 8.26 -6.48 -8.91
N ASN A 125 8.09 -7.78 -9.17
CA ASN A 125 7.59 -8.25 -10.46
C ASN A 125 6.18 -7.75 -10.78
N LEU A 126 5.30 -7.58 -9.79
CA LEU A 126 3.97 -7.00 -9.99
C LEU A 126 3.99 -5.56 -10.52
N THR A 127 5.06 -4.81 -10.24
CA THR A 127 5.22 -3.44 -10.75
C THR A 127 5.31 -3.39 -12.29
N GLN A 128 5.62 -4.51 -12.96
CA GLN A 128 5.64 -4.64 -14.42
C GLN A 128 4.25 -4.85 -15.03
N SER A 129 3.20 -4.98 -14.20
CA SER A 129 1.84 -5.23 -14.68
C SER A 129 1.36 -4.12 -15.60
N ARG A 130 0.69 -4.51 -16.69
CA ARG A 130 0.00 -3.56 -17.59
C ARG A 130 -1.29 -3.00 -16.97
N LYS A 131 -1.82 -3.65 -15.92
CA LYS A 131 -2.98 -3.16 -15.18
C LYS A 131 -2.49 -2.12 -14.17
N GLN A 132 -2.97 -0.88 -14.33
CA GLN A 132 -2.53 0.26 -13.52
C GLN A 132 -2.71 0.02 -12.01
N ASN A 133 -3.86 -0.49 -11.59
CA ASN A 133 -4.15 -0.77 -10.18
C ASN A 133 -3.19 -1.80 -9.56
N VAL A 134 -2.81 -2.85 -10.32
CA VAL A 134 -1.86 -3.87 -9.83
C VAL A 134 -0.46 -3.26 -9.61
N ALA A 135 0.01 -2.47 -10.58
CA ALA A 135 1.31 -1.81 -10.45
C ALA A 135 1.32 -0.77 -9.31
N GLU A 136 0.23 -0.01 -9.16
CA GLU A 136 0.02 0.90 -8.04
C GLU A 136 0.09 0.17 -6.70
N ASN A 137 -0.67 -0.90 -6.53
CA ASN A 137 -0.69 -1.66 -5.28
C ASN A 137 0.70 -2.16 -4.90
N ALA A 138 1.42 -2.74 -5.86
CA ALA A 138 2.79 -3.20 -5.65
C ALA A 138 3.72 -2.06 -5.22
N VAL A 139 3.63 -0.89 -5.86
CA VAL A 139 4.44 0.28 -5.48
C VAL A 139 4.09 0.77 -4.08
N VAL A 140 2.80 0.84 -3.71
CA VAL A 140 2.38 1.27 -2.37
C VAL A 140 2.89 0.29 -1.31
N VAL A 141 2.78 -1.02 -1.55
CA VAL A 141 3.33 -2.05 -0.66
C VAL A 141 4.83 -1.89 -0.48
N LEU A 142 5.59 -1.71 -1.57
CA LEU A 142 7.05 -1.53 -1.53
C LEU A 142 7.44 -0.26 -0.78
N ASN A 143 6.73 0.85 -1.01
CA ASN A 143 6.95 2.12 -0.31
C ASN A 143 6.77 1.98 1.22
N HIS A 144 5.85 1.13 1.66
CA HIS A 144 5.58 0.89 3.09
C HIS A 144 6.40 -0.27 3.69
N SER A 145 7.14 -1.03 2.87
CA SER A 145 7.95 -2.18 3.30
C SER A 145 9.27 -1.80 3.98
N LYS A 146 9.60 -0.50 4.04
CA LYS A 146 10.83 0.04 4.67
C LYS A 146 12.13 -0.56 4.16
N LEU A 147 12.20 -0.90 2.87
CA LEU A 147 13.44 -1.32 2.23
C LEU A 147 14.49 -0.19 2.29
N PRO A 148 15.78 -0.50 2.50
CA PRO A 148 16.82 0.51 2.63
C PRO A 148 16.98 1.29 1.33
N ASN A 149 17.22 2.60 1.41
CA ASN A 149 17.42 3.45 0.22
C ASN A 149 16.30 3.32 -0.83
N ALA A 150 15.04 3.25 -0.39
CA ALA A 150 13.89 3.15 -1.28
C ALA A 150 13.97 4.20 -2.41
N PRO A 151 13.74 3.82 -3.67
CA PRO A 151 13.92 4.69 -4.83
C PRO A 151 12.78 5.70 -5.04
N VAL A 152 11.75 5.59 -4.20
CA VAL A 152 10.48 6.33 -4.22
C VAL A 152 10.15 6.73 -2.79
N GLY A 153 9.51 7.87 -2.61
CA GLY A 153 9.30 8.52 -1.32
C GLY A 153 10.52 9.33 -0.85
N GLY A 154 10.50 9.72 0.43
CA GLY A 154 11.59 10.40 1.11
C GLY A 154 11.11 11.48 2.08
N ASP A 155 12.04 12.11 2.80
CA ASP A 155 11.71 13.16 3.77
C ASP A 155 11.35 14.47 3.07
N VAL A 156 10.05 14.73 2.95
CA VAL A 156 9.49 15.94 2.35
C VAL A 156 9.69 17.17 3.24
N LYS A 157 9.67 16.99 4.57
CA LYS A 157 9.84 18.07 5.55
C LYS A 157 11.28 18.61 5.56
N GLY A 158 12.25 17.77 5.17
CA GLY A 158 13.62 18.19 4.94
C GLY A 158 13.84 19.06 3.70
N ILE A 159 12.90 19.06 2.74
CA ILE A 159 13.01 19.84 1.49
C ILE A 159 12.30 21.19 1.60
N PHE A 160 11.11 21.22 2.20
CA PHE A 160 10.26 22.40 2.22
C PHE A 160 10.29 23.12 3.57
N PRO A 161 10.20 24.46 3.57
CA PRO A 161 10.06 25.20 4.82
C PRO A 161 8.72 24.89 5.49
N GLY A 162 8.67 25.00 6.82
CA GLY A 162 7.42 24.89 7.60
C GLY A 162 6.45 26.07 7.43
N THR A 163 6.59 26.85 6.36
CA THR A 163 5.71 27.98 6.05
C THR A 163 4.34 27.47 5.62
N THR A 164 3.29 28.09 6.15
CA THR A 164 1.90 27.79 5.76
C THR A 164 1.51 28.60 4.53
N PHE A 165 0.89 27.92 3.56
CA PHE A 165 0.32 28.52 2.36
C PHE A 165 -1.20 28.36 2.37
N THR A 166 -1.90 29.22 1.61
CA THR A 166 -3.31 29.04 1.29
C THR A 166 -3.41 28.55 -0.15
N PHE A 167 -3.71 27.27 -0.33
CA PHE A 167 -3.94 26.67 -1.65
C PHE A 167 -5.40 26.82 -2.05
N LYS A 168 -5.66 27.17 -3.31
CA LYS A 168 -6.99 27.31 -3.88
C LYS A 168 -7.04 26.70 -5.27
N TYR A 169 -7.90 25.71 -5.47
CA TYR A 169 -8.01 25.00 -6.74
C TYR A 169 -9.39 24.38 -6.92
N SER A 170 -9.79 24.20 -8.18
CA SER A 170 -10.99 23.43 -8.56
C SER A 170 -10.66 22.24 -9.44
N HIS A 171 -9.47 22.22 -10.07
CA HIS A 171 -9.02 21.12 -10.91
C HIS A 171 -7.64 20.61 -10.48
N LEU A 172 -7.34 19.37 -10.87
CA LEU A 172 -6.06 18.72 -10.62
C LEU A 172 -4.87 19.55 -11.16
N LYS A 173 -5.02 20.14 -12.35
CA LYS A 173 -3.96 21.00 -12.90
C LYS A 173 -3.66 22.19 -11.97
N ASP A 174 -4.70 22.87 -11.50
CA ASP A 174 -4.58 24.07 -10.66
C ASP A 174 -3.94 23.73 -9.32
N GLU A 175 -4.29 22.57 -8.77
CA GLU A 175 -3.68 22.04 -7.55
C GLU A 175 -2.17 21.82 -7.75
N MET A 176 -1.77 21.12 -8.82
CA MET A 176 -0.37 20.81 -9.10
C MET A 176 0.44 22.08 -9.40
N ASP A 177 -0.11 23.01 -10.18
CA ASP A 177 0.52 24.30 -10.47
C ASP A 177 0.73 25.11 -9.18
N SER A 178 -0.25 25.10 -8.27
CA SER A 178 -0.17 25.78 -6.98
C SER A 178 0.98 25.22 -6.11
N TYR A 179 1.14 23.90 -6.07
CA TYR A 179 2.26 23.28 -5.36
C TYR A 179 3.60 23.62 -5.98
N VAL A 180 3.72 23.56 -7.31
CA VAL A 180 4.94 23.94 -8.04
C VAL A 180 5.31 25.40 -7.75
N GLN A 181 4.34 26.32 -7.82
CA GLN A 181 4.56 27.74 -7.55
C GLN A 181 5.01 27.99 -6.10
N ALA A 182 4.32 27.40 -5.13
CA ALA A 182 4.67 27.53 -3.71
C ALA A 182 6.03 26.93 -3.35
N SER A 183 6.54 25.98 -4.16
CA SER A 183 7.81 25.30 -3.91
C SER A 183 9.06 26.10 -4.28
N GLU A 184 8.92 27.24 -4.97
CA GLU A 184 10.06 28.03 -5.48
C GLU A 184 11.07 27.20 -6.30
N GLY A 185 10.57 26.25 -7.10
CA GLY A 185 11.39 25.38 -7.95
C GLY A 185 11.91 24.10 -7.28
N LYS A 186 11.43 23.79 -6.07
CA LYS A 186 11.73 22.55 -5.34
C LYS A 186 10.82 21.39 -5.71
N ILE A 187 9.66 21.65 -6.32
CA ILE A 187 8.79 20.63 -6.90
C ILE A 187 8.93 20.62 -8.42
N GLN A 188 9.00 19.42 -9.00
CA GLN A 188 8.96 19.20 -10.44
C GLN A 188 7.93 18.13 -10.81
N LEU A 189 7.12 18.40 -11.82
CA LEU A 189 6.25 17.39 -12.44
C LEU A 189 7.06 16.60 -13.48
N SER A 190 7.00 15.27 -13.40
CA SER A 190 7.47 14.38 -14.45
C SER A 190 6.67 14.53 -15.74
N GLU A 191 7.20 14.01 -16.85
CA GLU A 191 6.48 14.00 -18.13
C GLU A 191 5.23 13.13 -18.08
N GLY A 192 5.25 12.01 -17.34
CA GLY A 192 4.07 11.17 -17.12
C GLY A 192 2.93 11.94 -16.44
N VAL A 193 3.26 12.71 -15.40
CA VAL A 193 2.28 13.53 -14.68
C VAL A 193 1.74 14.67 -15.53
N LYS A 194 2.60 15.40 -16.24
CA LYS A 194 2.16 16.47 -17.17
C LYS A 194 1.20 15.93 -18.22
N LYS A 195 1.51 14.76 -18.81
CA LYS A 195 0.63 14.10 -19.77
C LYS A 195 -0.69 13.70 -19.13
N TYR A 196 -0.66 13.04 -17.96
CA TYR A 196 -1.87 12.63 -17.26
C TYR A 196 -2.81 13.81 -16.99
N ILE A 197 -2.29 14.93 -16.48
CA ILE A 197 -3.06 16.15 -16.20
C ILE A 197 -3.62 16.75 -17.50
N GLY A 198 -2.85 16.75 -18.58
CA GLY A 198 -3.31 17.24 -19.89
C GLY A 198 -4.46 16.41 -20.46
N ASP A 199 -4.38 15.08 -20.32
CA ASP A 199 -5.40 14.14 -20.79
C ASP A 199 -6.60 14.06 -19.83
N ASN A 200 -6.39 14.31 -18.53
CA ASN A 200 -7.34 14.11 -17.44
C ASN A 200 -7.27 15.25 -16.42
N ASN A 201 -7.67 16.45 -16.81
CA ASN A 201 -7.77 17.58 -15.88
C ASN A 201 -9.01 17.44 -14.98
N THR A 202 -8.96 16.46 -14.07
CA THR A 202 -10.07 16.09 -13.19
C THR A 202 -10.56 17.29 -12.38
N GLN A 203 -11.86 17.50 -12.39
CA GLN A 203 -12.54 18.45 -11.51
C GLN A 203 -12.60 17.87 -10.10
N LEU A 204 -12.08 18.63 -9.14
CA LEU A 204 -11.97 18.27 -7.72
C LEU A 204 -13.03 18.96 -6.85
N ALA A 205 -13.51 20.13 -7.27
CA ALA A 205 -14.56 20.90 -6.59
C ALA A 205 -15.86 20.92 -7.40
N ASN A 206 -17.01 21.14 -6.76
CA ASN A 206 -18.27 21.33 -7.49
C ASN A 206 -18.19 22.57 -8.40
N ASP A 207 -19.10 22.66 -9.37
CA ASP A 207 -19.16 23.78 -10.30
C ASP A 207 -19.25 25.13 -9.59
N GLY A 208 -18.28 26.01 -9.89
CA GLY A 208 -18.18 27.34 -9.30
C GLY A 208 -17.57 27.38 -7.88
N GLU A 209 -17.17 26.25 -7.32
CA GLU A 209 -16.54 26.17 -6.00
C GLU A 209 -15.00 26.05 -6.10
N LEU A 210 -14.33 26.38 -4.99
CA LEU A 210 -12.89 26.18 -4.82
C LEU A 210 -12.64 25.42 -3.53
N ILE A 211 -11.80 24.39 -3.62
CA ILE A 211 -11.18 23.82 -2.43
C ILE A 211 -10.18 24.86 -1.90
N THR A 212 -10.30 25.21 -0.62
CA THR A 212 -9.35 26.09 0.07
C THR A 212 -8.73 25.36 1.24
N ILE A 213 -7.40 25.22 1.21
CA ILE A 213 -6.64 24.53 2.26
C ILE A 213 -5.55 25.45 2.78
N GLN A 214 -5.47 25.61 4.10
CA GLN A 214 -4.31 26.20 4.76
C GLN A 214 -3.42 25.07 5.29
N SER A 215 -2.22 24.96 4.74
CA SER A 215 -1.31 23.88 5.10
C SER A 215 0.13 24.22 4.74
N THR A 216 1.09 23.49 5.31
CA THR A 216 2.48 23.52 4.81
C THR A 216 2.54 22.78 3.47
N LEU A 217 3.55 23.09 2.65
CA LEU A 217 3.73 22.37 1.39
C LEU A 217 4.00 20.87 1.62
N SER A 218 4.73 20.52 2.68
CA SER A 218 4.97 19.12 3.05
C SER A 218 3.68 18.38 3.41
N ASP A 219 2.83 18.97 4.23
CA ASP A 219 1.59 18.32 4.67
C ASP A 219 0.59 18.21 3.50
N ALA A 220 0.50 19.24 2.65
CA ALA A 220 -0.30 19.19 1.44
C ALA A 220 0.19 18.09 0.49
N VAL A 221 1.52 17.94 0.35
CA VAL A 221 2.11 16.90 -0.48
C VAL A 221 1.84 15.49 0.07
N GLU A 222 2.07 15.28 1.36
CA GLU A 222 1.87 13.97 2.00
C GLU A 222 0.40 13.53 2.02
N LYS A 223 -0.53 14.50 2.18
CA LYS A 223 -1.97 14.22 2.27
C LYS A 223 -2.64 14.02 0.92
N ASN A 224 -2.32 14.85 -0.07
CA ASN A 224 -3.10 14.93 -1.31
C ASN A 224 -2.51 14.10 -2.47
N PHE A 225 -1.23 13.74 -2.44
CA PHE A 225 -0.61 13.04 -3.58
C PHE A 225 -0.86 11.55 -3.61
N ASN A 226 -0.95 10.90 -2.44
CA ASN A 226 -0.95 9.44 -2.31
C ASN A 226 -2.14 8.73 -2.96
N SER A 227 -3.19 9.44 -3.40
CA SER A 227 -4.34 8.83 -4.07
C SER A 227 -4.19 8.68 -5.58
N THR A 228 -3.36 9.50 -6.24
CA THR A 228 -3.28 9.55 -7.72
C THR A 228 -1.86 9.48 -8.26
N PHE A 229 -0.89 10.03 -7.53
CA PHE A 229 0.50 10.10 -7.94
C PHE A 229 1.41 9.57 -6.84
N ASN A 230 2.69 9.44 -7.19
CA ASN A 230 3.76 9.14 -6.26
C ASN A 230 4.83 10.23 -6.37
N TYR A 231 5.90 10.12 -5.60
CA TYR A 231 7.02 11.04 -5.70
C TYR A 231 8.34 10.39 -5.34
N TYR A 232 9.43 11.03 -5.69
CA TYR A 232 10.77 10.70 -5.21
C TYR A 232 11.60 11.96 -5.04
N ILE A 233 12.67 11.88 -4.26
CA ILE A 233 13.59 12.99 -4.03
C ILE A 233 14.85 12.79 -4.90
N GLU A 234 15.22 13.81 -5.66
CA GLU A 234 16.43 13.83 -6.47
C GLU A 234 17.02 15.24 -6.50
N ASN A 235 18.33 15.37 -6.25
CA ASN A 235 19.04 16.67 -6.26
C ASN A 235 18.37 17.75 -5.39
N ASN A 236 17.89 17.39 -4.20
CA ASN A 236 17.17 18.27 -3.28
C ASN A 236 15.90 18.91 -3.90
N LYS A 237 15.22 18.13 -4.76
CA LYS A 237 13.91 18.44 -5.33
C LYS A 237 12.99 17.24 -5.14
N LEU A 238 11.72 17.51 -4.95
CA LEU A 238 10.66 16.52 -5.01
C LEU A 238 10.17 16.42 -6.45
N ILE A 239 10.22 15.23 -7.03
CA ILE A 239 9.71 14.95 -8.36
C ILE A 239 8.43 14.13 -8.23
N ILE A 240 7.32 14.71 -8.64
CA ILE A 240 6.00 14.05 -8.67
C ILE A 240 5.95 13.18 -9.93
N CYS A 241 5.61 11.91 -9.75
CA CYS A 241 5.61 10.91 -10.82
C CYS A 241 4.33 10.07 -10.82
N THR A 242 4.07 9.39 -11.93
CA THR A 242 3.00 8.40 -11.99
C THR A 242 3.43 7.12 -11.27
N TYR A 243 2.45 6.28 -10.91
CA TYR A 243 2.75 4.96 -10.36
C TYR A 243 3.54 4.08 -11.35
N GLN A 244 3.38 4.25 -12.66
CA GLN A 244 4.18 3.54 -13.66
C GLN A 244 5.65 3.99 -13.67
N GLU A 245 5.91 5.28 -13.47
CA GLU A 245 7.28 5.79 -13.34
C GLU A 245 7.92 5.33 -12.01
N ALA A 246 7.15 5.34 -10.92
CA ALA A 246 7.56 4.80 -9.63
C ALA A 246 7.86 3.29 -9.71
N ALA A 247 7.02 2.52 -10.39
CA ALA A 247 7.23 1.10 -10.68
C ALA A 247 8.55 0.85 -11.39
N LYS A 248 8.85 1.65 -12.43
CA LYS A 248 10.11 1.56 -13.17
C LYS A 248 11.33 1.83 -12.27
N ARG A 249 11.23 2.80 -11.37
CA ARG A 249 12.27 3.08 -10.38
C ARG A 249 12.47 1.92 -9.39
N TRP A 250 11.40 1.27 -8.95
CA TRP A 250 11.48 0.07 -8.11
C TRP A 250 12.16 -1.11 -8.83
N LEU A 251 11.86 -1.32 -10.12
CA LEU A 251 12.53 -2.34 -10.94
C LEU A 251 14.04 -2.07 -11.08
N ASP A 252 14.40 -0.83 -11.43
CA ASP A 252 15.80 -0.43 -11.56
C ASP A 252 16.55 -0.55 -10.23
N TRP A 253 15.90 -0.18 -9.12
CA TRP A 253 16.46 -0.34 -7.79
C TRP A 253 16.67 -1.80 -7.43
N TRP A 254 15.68 -2.66 -7.67
CA TRP A 254 15.77 -4.09 -7.38
C TRP A 254 16.94 -4.74 -8.12
N SER A 255 17.08 -4.45 -9.43
CA SER A 255 18.19 -4.98 -10.25
C SER A 255 19.59 -4.66 -9.71
N LYS A 256 19.72 -3.58 -8.94
CA LYS A 256 20.99 -3.13 -8.34
C LYS A 256 21.18 -3.61 -6.90
N ASN A 257 20.09 -3.82 -6.17
CA ASN A 257 20.12 -4.04 -4.72
C ASN A 257 19.67 -5.44 -4.28
N GLU A 258 19.14 -6.29 -5.16
CA GLU A 258 18.60 -7.60 -4.79
C GLU A 258 19.61 -8.50 -4.06
N ASN A 259 20.91 -8.35 -4.33
CA ASN A 259 21.97 -9.13 -3.67
C ASN A 259 22.35 -8.60 -2.27
N THR A 260 21.82 -7.44 -1.88
CA THR A 260 22.03 -6.84 -0.56
C THR A 260 20.86 -7.06 0.39
N ILE A 261 19.72 -7.53 -0.14
CA ILE A 261 18.54 -7.90 0.64
C ILE A 261 18.74 -9.33 1.14
N LYS A 262 18.63 -9.49 2.46
CA LYS A 262 18.72 -10.77 3.15
C LYS A 262 17.38 -11.47 3.16
#